data_AF-A0ABD0NRC3-F1
#
_entry.id   AF-A0ABD0NRC3-F1
#
_cell.length_a   1.000
_cell.length_b   1.000
_cell.length_c   1.000
_cell.angle_alpha   90.00
_cell.angle_beta   90.00
_cell.angle_gamma   90.00
#
_symmetry.space_group_name_H-M   'P 1'
#
loop_
_entity.id
_entity.type
_entity.pdbx_description
1 polymer ?
#
loop_
_entity_poly.entity_id
_entity_poly.type
_entity_poly.pdbx_seq_one_letter_code
_entity_poly.pdbx_strand_id
1 'polypeptide(L)'
;VHIQNATLAGGVAVGTCADMDIQPFGAMVIGITAGIISTVGFKFLTPILASKLGIQDTCGVHNLHGMPGILGGLAGIVAAALGKKEG
;
A
#
# COMPACT_ATOMS: atom_id res chain seq x y z
N VAL A 1 -15.71 -1.39 -6.97
CA VAL A 1 -14.70 -1.75 -5.94
C VAL A 1 -13.36 -1.05 -6.13
N HIS A 2 -12.71 -1.11 -7.30
CA HIS A 2 -11.36 -0.53 -7.50
C HIS A 2 -11.24 0.93 -7.04
N ILE A 3 -12.14 1.82 -7.50
CA ILE A 3 -12.07 3.24 -7.13
C ILE A 3 -12.37 3.51 -5.65
N GLN A 4 -13.22 2.69 -5.01
CA GLN A 4 -13.62 2.89 -3.61
C GLN A 4 -12.52 2.43 -2.64
N ASN A 5 -11.77 1.39 -3.03
CA ASN A 5 -10.77 0.78 -2.18
C ASN A 5 -9.35 1.20 -2.58
N ALA A 6 -8.94 1.02 -3.84
CA ALA A 6 -7.56 1.23 -4.25
C ALA A 6 -7.10 2.70 -4.12
N THR A 7 -8.03 3.67 -4.14
CA THR A 7 -7.71 5.08 -3.87
C THR A 7 -7.26 5.34 -2.43
N LEU A 8 -7.69 4.49 -1.48
CA LEU A 8 -7.30 4.57 -0.07
C LEU A 8 -5.94 3.92 0.22
N ALA A 9 -5.43 3.08 -0.69
CA ALA A 9 -4.18 2.34 -0.51
C ALA A 9 -2.97 3.25 -0.30
N GLY A 10 -2.97 4.45 -0.90
CA GLY A 10 -1.91 5.43 -0.69
C GLY A 10 -1.78 5.85 0.77
N GLY A 11 -2.91 6.10 1.44
CA GLY A 11 -2.94 6.45 2.87
C GLY A 11 -2.40 5.32 3.76
N VAL A 12 -2.73 4.07 3.44
CA VAL A 12 -2.17 2.90 4.13
C VAL A 12 -0.65 2.83 3.93
N ALA A 13 -0.17 3.03 2.70
CA ALA A 13 1.26 2.89 2.37
C ALA A 13 2.13 4.03 2.91
N VAL A 14 1.63 5.25 3.09
CA VAL A 14 2.43 6.31 3.72
C VAL A 14 2.41 6.24 5.25
N GLY A 15 1.54 5.43 5.86
CA GLY A 15 1.27 5.49 7.30
C GLY A 15 2.49 5.39 8.22
N THR A 16 3.49 4.56 7.87
CA THR A 16 4.70 4.38 8.69
C THR A 16 5.70 5.54 8.60
N CYS A 17 5.66 6.32 7.51
CA CYS A 17 6.59 7.42 7.27
C CYS A 17 5.86 8.77 7.11
N ALA A 18 4.60 8.85 7.54
CA ALA A 18 3.77 10.03 7.36
C ALA A 18 4.26 11.24 8.18
N ASP A 19 4.96 10.97 9.28
CA ASP A 19 5.60 11.95 10.17
C ASP A 19 7.07 12.21 9.82
N MET A 20 7.59 11.59 8.75
CA MET A 20 8.99 11.72 8.32
C MET A 20 9.11 12.72 7.15
N ASP A 21 10.25 13.39 7.03
CA ASP A 21 10.58 14.29 5.91
C ASP A 21 10.89 13.51 4.60
N ILE A 22 9.90 12.80 4.09
CA ILE A 22 9.96 12.07 2.81
C ILE A 22 9.77 12.96 1.58
N GLN A 23 9.55 14.26 1.79
CA GLN A 23 9.19 15.26 0.79
C GLN A 23 7.86 14.95 0.05
N PRO A 24 7.16 15.98 -0.48
CA PRO A 24 5.89 15.76 -1.19
C PRO A 24 6.00 14.80 -2.37
N PHE A 25 7.13 14.83 -3.10
CA PHE A 25 7.37 13.93 -4.22
C PHE A 25 7.49 12.46 -3.77
N GLY A 26 8.18 12.18 -2.66
CA GLY A 26 8.27 10.83 -2.11
C GLY A 26 6.90 10.28 -1.71
N ALA A 27 6.08 11.11 -1.05
CA ALA A 27 4.70 10.74 -0.71
C ALA A 27 3.84 10.41 -1.95
N MET A 28 3.95 11.22 -3.03
CA MET A 28 3.25 10.94 -4.29
C MET A 28 3.69 9.62 -4.92
N VAL A 29 4.99 9.32 -4.95
CA VAL A 29 5.53 8.07 -5.51
C VAL A 29 5.03 6.85 -4.74
N ILE A 30 5.04 6.91 -3.40
CA ILE A 30 4.51 5.83 -2.55
C ILE A 30 3.01 5.62 -2.82
N GLY A 31 2.24 6.71 -2.86
CA GLY A 31 0.80 6.67 -3.11
C GLY A 31 0.42 6.08 -4.47
N ILE A 32 1.09 6.51 -5.55
CA ILE A 32 0.86 5.99 -6.91
C ILE A 32 1.19 4.49 -6.97
N THR A 33 2.32 4.09 -6.40
CA THR A 33 2.77 2.70 -6.38
C THR A 33 1.78 1.81 -5.61
N ALA A 34 1.33 2.26 -4.44
CA ALA A 34 0.33 1.57 -3.63
C ALA A 34 -1.01 1.44 -4.37
N GLY A 35 -1.45 2.49 -5.05
CA GLY A 35 -2.66 2.47 -5.89
C GLY A 35 -2.58 1.43 -7.01
N ILE A 36 -1.46 1.37 -7.74
CA ILE A 36 -1.23 0.35 -8.78
C ILE A 36 -1.27 -1.05 -8.19
N ILE A 37 -0.51 -1.31 -7.11
CA ILE A 37 -0.46 -2.61 -6.43
C ILE A 37 -1.86 -3.05 -5.99
N SER A 38 -2.61 -2.15 -5.35
CA SER A 38 -3.96 -2.44 -4.88
C SER A 38 -4.90 -2.76 -6.03
N THR A 39 -4.88 -1.96 -7.11
CA THR A 39 -5.75 -2.16 -8.28
C THR A 39 -5.46 -3.48 -8.99
N VAL A 40 -4.18 -3.81 -9.19
CA VAL A 40 -3.72 -5.11 -9.73
C VAL A 40 -4.13 -6.26 -8.81
N GLY A 41 -3.97 -6.08 -7.49
CA GLY A 41 -4.37 -7.05 -6.49
C GLY A 41 -5.86 -7.40 -6.56
N PHE A 42 -6.72 -6.39 -6.61
CA PHE A 42 -8.17 -6.59 -6.78
C PHE A 42 -8.51 -7.31 -8.08
N LYS A 43 -7.80 -7.03 -9.18
CA LYS A 43 -8.11 -7.61 -10.49
C LYS A 43 -7.62 -9.04 -10.65
N PHE A 44 -6.42 -9.34 -10.16
CA PHE A 44 -5.74 -10.62 -10.44
C PHE A 44 -5.44 -11.43 -9.20
N LEU A 45 -5.05 -10.80 -8.09
CA LEU A 45 -4.63 -11.53 -6.90
C LEU A 45 -5.82 -12.11 -6.13
N THR A 46 -6.89 -11.34 -5.91
CA THR A 46 -8.12 -11.83 -5.26
C THR A 46 -8.68 -13.11 -5.90
N PRO A 47 -8.88 -13.21 -7.23
CA PRO A 47 -9.39 -14.45 -7.82
C PRO A 47 -8.38 -15.62 -7.71
N ILE A 48 -7.08 -15.36 -7.73
CA ILE A 48 -6.06 -16.39 -7.51
C ILE A 48 -6.12 -16.91 -6.07
N LEU A 49 -6.20 -16.01 -5.08
CA LEU A 49 -6.34 -16.39 -3.66
C LEU A 49 -7.58 -17.25 -3.43
N ALA A 50 -8.71 -16.86 -4.00
CA ALA A 50 -9.95 -17.61 -3.87
C ALA A 50 -9.89 -18.99 -4.56
N SER A 51 -9.37 -19.06 -5.79
CA SER A 51 -9.42 -20.28 -6.61
C SER A 51 -8.27 -21.26 -6.37
N LYS A 52 -7.08 -20.77 -5.99
CA LYS A 52 -5.86 -21.59 -5.83
C LYS A 52 -5.49 -21.81 -4.37
N LEU A 53 -5.78 -20.85 -3.49
CA LEU A 53 -5.42 -20.92 -2.08
C LEU A 53 -6.62 -21.12 -1.15
N GLY A 54 -7.84 -21.07 -1.69
CA GLY A 54 -9.07 -21.18 -0.90
C GLY A 54 -9.34 -19.99 0.03
N ILE A 55 -8.61 -18.88 -0.14
CA ILE A 55 -8.70 -17.69 0.73
C ILE A 55 -9.81 -16.78 0.19
N GLN A 56 -10.90 -16.66 0.94
CA GLN A 56 -12.04 -15.80 0.60
C GLN A 56 -11.85 -14.41 1.20
N ASP A 57 -11.33 -13.48 0.40
CA ASP A 57 -11.18 -12.07 0.78
C ASP A 57 -12.31 -11.22 0.19
N THR A 58 -13.45 -11.21 0.88
CA THR A 58 -14.71 -10.57 0.41
C THR A 58 -14.55 -9.09 0.08
N CYS A 59 -13.82 -8.34 0.91
CA CYS A 59 -13.62 -6.90 0.73
C CYS A 59 -12.29 -6.57 0.03
N GLY A 60 -11.45 -7.55 -0.24
CA GLY A 60 -10.10 -7.36 -0.76
C GLY A 60 -9.18 -6.63 0.23
N VAL A 61 -9.32 -6.89 1.53
CA VAL A 61 -8.51 -6.23 2.57
C VAL A 61 -7.03 -6.54 2.41
N HIS A 62 -6.67 -7.66 1.80
CA HIS A 62 -5.29 -7.96 1.45
C HIS A 62 -4.72 -6.95 0.44
N ASN A 63 -5.53 -6.54 -0.54
CA ASN A 63 -5.10 -5.58 -1.57
C ASN A 63 -5.09 -4.14 -1.09
N LEU A 64 -5.96 -3.78 -0.14
CA LEU A 64 -6.04 -2.42 0.41
C LEU A 64 -5.13 -2.22 1.62
N HIS A 65 -5.15 -3.15 2.58
CA HIS A 65 -4.41 -3.01 3.83
C HIS A 65 -3.12 -3.82 3.83
N GLY A 66 -3.18 -5.09 3.40
CA GLY A 66 -2.05 -6.02 3.47
C GLY A 66 -0.85 -5.60 2.64
N MET A 67 -0.97 -5.64 1.30
CA MET A 67 0.12 -5.29 0.40
C MET A 67 0.57 -3.82 0.55
N PRO A 68 -0.33 -2.83 0.63
CA PRO A 68 0.08 -1.44 0.86
C PRO A 68 0.73 -1.23 2.24
N GLY A 69 0.31 -1.96 3.27
CA GLY A 69 0.93 -1.91 4.60
C GLY A 69 2.37 -2.45 4.59
N ILE A 70 2.63 -3.53 3.85
CA ILE A 70 4.01 -4.03 3.64
C ILE A 70 4.86 -2.99 2.91
N LEU A 71 4.32 -2.37 1.86
CA LEU A 71 4.99 -1.28 1.16
C LEU A 71 5.33 -0.11 2.11
N GLY A 72 4.38 0.26 2.98
CA GLY A 72 4.61 1.34 3.95
C GLY A 72 5.65 1.01 5.01
N GLY A 73 5.69 -0.23 5.50
CA GLY A 73 6.76 -0.68 6.39
C GLY A 73 8.13 -0.56 5.73
N LEU A 74 8.26 -0.98 4.46
CA LEU A 74 9.50 -0.83 3.70
C LEU A 74 9.87 0.65 3.46
N ALA A 75 8.90 1.48 3.10
CA ALA A 75 9.10 2.92 2.93
C ALA A 75 9.58 3.58 4.24
N GLY A 76 9.02 3.20 5.38
CA GLY A 76 9.45 3.63 6.70
C GLY A 76 10.88 3.22 7.04
N ILE A 77 11.27 1.97 6.74
CA ILE A 77 12.65 1.51 6.92
C ILE A 77 13.62 2.36 6.09
N VAL A 78 13.30 2.61 4.82
CA VAL A 78 14.13 3.43 3.93
C VAL A 78 14.21 4.88 4.42
N ALA A 79 13.08 5.49 4.76
CA ALA A 79 13.04 6.86 5.26
C ALA A 79 13.84 7.03 6.56
N ALA A 80 13.71 6.09 7.50
CA ALA A 80 14.49 6.08 8.74
C ALA A 80 15.99 5.89 8.47
N ALA A 81 16.36 4.98 7.57
CA ALA A 81 17.76 4.75 7.19
C ALA A 81 18.40 5.97 6.50
N LEU A 82 17.60 6.78 5.82
CA LEU A 82 18.02 8.05 5.21
C LEU A 82 17.98 9.24 6.19
N GLY A 83 17.69 9.01 7.47
CA GLY A 83 17.69 10.04 8.50
C GLY A 83 16.50 11.00 8.42
N LYS A 84 15.38 10.60 7.81
CA LYS A 84 14.21 11.48 7.59
C LYS A 84 13.29 11.65 8.80
N LYS A 85 13.71 11.25 9.99
CA LYS A 85 12.85 11.21 11.18
C LYS A 85 12.55 12.58 11.80
N GLU A 86 13.30 13.61 11.42
CA GLU A 86 13.10 14.99 11.89
C GLU A 86 12.50 15.80 10.73
N GLY A 87 11.16 15.91 10.72
CA GLY A 87 10.41 16.85 9.89
C GLY A 87 9.98 18.09 10.68
#